data_AF-A0A3S2BGY2-F1
#
_entry.id   AF-A0A3S2BGY2-F1
#
_cell.length_a   1.000
_cell.length_b   1.000
_cell.length_c   1.000
_cell.angle_alpha   90.00
_cell.angle_beta   90.00
_cell.angle_gamma   90.00
#
_symmetry.space_group_name_H-M   'P 1'
#
loop_
_entity.id
_entity.type
_entity.pdbx_description
1 polymer ?
#
loop_
_entity_poly.entity_id
_entity_poly.type
_entity_poly.pdbx_seq_one_letter_code
_entity_poly.pdbx_strand_id
1 'polypeptide(L)'
;MIKHNPPSPEPLHRAIARFGQATVLVVGDFILDRFVNGVIERISPEAPIPVLHGRGETSTMGGAGNVVANIVSLGAAAVPVSVIGADLAGDSLVRMLRELGADTA
;
A
#
# COMPACT_ATOMS: atom_id res chain seq x y z
N MET A 1 -12.04 -43.63 -4.82
CA MET A 1 -12.22 -42.16 -4.68
C MET A 1 -11.91 -41.77 -3.26
N ILE A 2 -10.73 -41.21 -2.98
CA ILE A 2 -10.41 -40.66 -1.66
C ILE A 2 -11.19 -39.35 -1.53
N LYS A 3 -12.19 -39.32 -0.65
CA LYS A 3 -12.87 -38.08 -0.26
C LYS A 3 -11.85 -37.26 0.54
N HIS A 4 -11.21 -36.29 -0.11
CA HIS A 4 -10.43 -35.28 0.61
C HIS A 4 -11.44 -34.39 1.33
N ASN A 5 -11.66 -34.64 2.62
CA ASN A 5 -12.40 -33.69 3.45
C ASN A 5 -11.48 -32.49 3.68
N PRO A 6 -11.92 -31.25 3.41
CA PRO A 6 -11.11 -30.08 3.72
C PRO A 6 -10.84 -30.02 5.23
N PRO A 7 -9.67 -29.54 5.66
CA PRO A 7 -9.37 -29.37 7.07
C PRO A 7 -10.38 -28.39 7.71
N SER A 8 -10.66 -28.57 9.00
CA SER A 8 -11.52 -27.66 9.76
C SER A 8 -10.97 -26.23 9.69
N PRO A 9 -11.82 -25.20 9.50
CA PRO A 9 -11.40 -23.80 9.46
C PRO A 9 -11.13 -23.22 10.85
N GLU A 10 -11.45 -23.93 11.94
CA GLU A 10 -11.31 -23.41 13.31
C GLU A 10 -9.91 -22.90 13.67
N PRO A 11 -8.80 -23.57 13.31
CA PRO A 11 -7.46 -23.07 13.61
C PRO A 11 -7.20 -21.72 12.93
N LEU A 12 -7.70 -21.54 11.70
CA LEU A 12 -7.56 -20.30 10.94
C LEU A 12 -8.37 -19.17 11.57
N HIS A 13 -9.64 -19.41 11.93
CA HIS A 13 -10.46 -18.42 12.61
C HIS A 13 -9.83 -17.96 13.93
N ARG A 14 -9.28 -18.89 14.72
CA ARG A 14 -8.56 -18.54 15.96
C ARG A 14 -7.30 -17.72 15.70
N ALA A 15 -6.58 -17.98 14.61
CA ALA A 15 -5.40 -17.19 14.26
C ALA A 15 -5.79 -15.75 13.87
N ILE A 16 -6.79 -15.60 12.99
CA ILE A 16 -7.27 -14.29 12.53
C ILE A 16 -7.82 -13.47 13.70
N ALA A 17 -8.59 -14.08 14.60
CA ALA A 17 -9.15 -13.40 15.77
C ALA A 17 -8.09 -12.77 16.70
N ARG A 18 -6.83 -13.19 16.60
CA ARG A 18 -5.73 -12.69 17.43
C ARG A 18 -4.97 -11.52 16.78
N PHE A 19 -5.17 -11.24 15.49
CA PHE A 19 -4.43 -10.18 14.80
C PHE A 19 -4.66 -8.79 15.42
N GLY A 20 -5.89 -8.49 15.85
CA GLY A 20 -6.18 -7.21 16.51
C GLY A 20 -5.45 -6.94 17.83
N GLN A 21 -4.76 -7.95 18.37
CA GLN A 21 -3.92 -7.82 19.57
C GLN A 21 -2.45 -7.54 19.24
N ALA A 22 -2.06 -7.66 17.98
CA ALA A 22 -0.68 -7.46 17.54
C ALA A 22 -0.40 -5.98 17.29
N THR A 23 0.77 -5.53 17.75
CA THR A 23 1.38 -4.26 17.35
C THR A 23 2.67 -4.59 16.63
N VAL A 24 2.82 -4.09 15.40
CA VAL A 24 3.93 -4.44 14.51
C VAL A 24 4.73 -3.20 14.16
N LEU A 25 6.02 -3.20 14.50
CA LEU A 25 6.97 -2.18 14.05
C LEU A 25 7.37 -2.48 12.60
N VAL A 26 7.16 -1.51 11.71
CA VAL A 26 7.53 -1.62 10.29
C VAL A 26 8.64 -0.63 10.00
N VAL A 27 9.86 -1.15 9.80
CA VAL A 27 11.03 -0.35 9.43
C VAL A 27 11.39 -0.65 7.98
N GLY A 28 11.48 0.37 7.14
CA GLY A 28 11.87 0.19 5.74
C GLY A 28 11.56 1.40 4.87
N ASP A 29 11.64 1.19 3.56
CA ASP A 29 11.45 2.25 2.57
C ASP A 29 9.97 2.47 2.27
N PHE A 30 9.49 3.68 2.49
CA PHE A 30 8.13 4.09 2.14
C PHE A 30 8.18 4.80 0.80
N ILE A 31 7.36 4.33 -0.13
CA ILE A 31 7.36 4.76 -1.51
C ILE A 31 5.96 5.28 -1.84
N LEU A 32 5.88 6.37 -2.61
CA LEU A 32 4.62 6.83 -3.18
C LEU A 32 4.51 6.32 -4.61
N ASP A 33 3.60 5.38 -4.84
CA ASP A 33 3.31 4.90 -6.19
C ASP A 33 2.27 5.82 -6.83
N ARG A 34 2.64 6.47 -7.93
CA ARG A 34 1.75 7.37 -8.69
C ARG A 34 1.42 6.74 -10.03
N PHE A 35 0.12 6.58 -10.29
CA PHE A 35 -0.40 6.02 -11.53
C PHE A 35 -1.07 7.14 -12.32
N VAL A 36 -0.51 7.46 -13.49
CA VAL A 36 -1.11 8.42 -14.43
C VAL A 36 -1.80 7.64 -15.53
N ASN A 37 -3.11 7.80 -15.63
CA ASN A 37 -3.94 7.15 -16.63
C ASN A 37 -4.32 8.14 -17.72
N GLY A 38 -4.35 7.69 -18.97
CA GLY A 38 -4.62 8.57 -20.10
C GLY A 38 -4.76 7.81 -21.42
N VAL A 39 -4.84 8.56 -22.50
CA VAL A 39 -4.92 8.03 -23.86
C VAL A 39 -3.70 8.44 -24.67
N ILE A 40 -3.26 7.58 -25.57
CA ILE A 40 -2.20 7.88 -26.53
C ILE A 40 -2.86 8.04 -27.89
N GLU A 41 -2.83 9.26 -28.41
CA GLU A 41 -3.49 9.61 -29.69
C GLU A 41 -2.48 9.97 -30.79
N ARG A 42 -1.22 10.23 -30.43
CA ARG A 42 -0.18 10.63 -31.38
C ARG A 42 1.22 10.27 -30.93
N ILE A 43 2.15 10.31 -31.89
CA ILE A 43 3.59 10.28 -31.68
C ILE A 43 4.11 11.72 -31.57
N SER A 44 5.17 11.94 -30.79
CA SER A 44 5.81 13.24 -30.68
C SER A 44 6.49 13.63 -32.00
N PRO A 45 6.38 14.90 -32.47
CA PRO A 45 7.13 15.36 -33.63
C PRO A 45 8.64 15.50 -33.34
N GLU A 46 9.04 15.59 -32.07
CA GLU A 46 10.44 15.79 -31.66
C GLU A 46 11.24 14.48 -31.54
N ALA A 47 10.56 13.35 -31.33
CA ALA A 47 11.19 12.04 -31.16
C ALA A 47 10.15 10.92 -31.38
N PRO A 48 10.55 9.70 -31.78
CA PRO A 48 9.64 8.57 -32.02
C PRO A 48 9.13 7.93 -30.70
N ILE A 49 8.52 8.74 -29.84
CA ILE A 49 7.93 8.33 -28.55
C ILE A 49 6.43 8.71 -28.50
N PRO A 50 5.59 7.89 -27.87
CA PRO A 50 4.17 8.19 -27.71
C PRO A 50 3.95 9.36 -26.74
N VAL A 51 2.92 10.18 -27.00
CA VAL A 51 2.49 11.23 -26.09
C VAL A 51 1.26 10.78 -25.32
N LEU A 52 1.41 10.63 -24.00
CA LEU A 52 0.27 10.31 -23.11
C LEU A 52 -0.51 11.59 -22.78
N HIS A 53 -1.76 11.65 -23.21
CA HIS A 53 -2.70 12.67 -22.75
C HIS A 53 -3.33 12.20 -21.44
N GLY A 54 -2.77 12.68 -20.32
CA GLY A 54 -3.23 12.33 -18.97
C GLY A 54 -4.68 12.76 -18.72
N ARG A 55 -5.49 11.84 -18.21
CA ARG A 55 -6.90 12.06 -17.85
C ARG A 55 -7.17 12.00 -16.35
N GLY A 56 -6.20 11.49 -15.59
CA GLY A 56 -6.28 11.43 -14.14
C GLY A 56 -5.06 10.76 -13.55
N GLU A 57 -4.91 10.94 -12.24
CA GLU A 57 -3.88 10.29 -11.47
C GLU A 57 -4.45 9.71 -10.18
N THR A 58 -3.87 8.59 -9.75
CA THR A 58 -4.10 8.03 -8.42
C THR A 58 -2.75 7.83 -7.75
N SER A 59 -2.73 7.95 -6.42
CA SER A 59 -1.55 7.71 -5.62
C SER A 59 -1.85 6.66 -4.56
N THR A 60 -0.92 5.74 -4.34
CA THR A 60 -1.00 4.69 -3.32
C THR A 60 0.34 4.58 -2.59
N MET A 61 0.31 4.00 -1.40
CA MET A 61 1.54 3.68 -0.67
C MET A 61 2.15 2.38 -1.18
N GLY A 62 3.39 2.46 -1.63
CA GLY A 62 4.25 1.33 -1.99
C GLY A 62 5.24 0.97 -0.87
N GLY A 63 6.04 -0.06 -1.12
CA GLY A 63 7.08 -0.52 -0.19
C GLY A 63 6.54 -0.85 1.20
N ALA A 64 7.20 -0.33 2.24
CA ALA A 64 6.80 -0.51 3.62
C ALA A 64 5.41 0.10 3.94
N GLY A 65 4.96 1.10 3.17
CA GLY A 65 3.62 1.66 3.31
C GLY A 65 2.51 0.66 2.95
N ASN A 66 2.73 -0.20 1.95
CA ASN A 66 1.82 -1.29 1.62
C ASN A 66 1.80 -2.37 2.73
N VAL A 67 2.95 -2.61 3.39
CA VAL A 67 3.03 -3.52 4.54
C VAL A 67 2.18 -3.00 5.71
N VAL A 68 2.31 -1.71 6.03
CA VAL A 68 1.46 -1.03 7.03
C VAL A 68 -0.03 -1.18 6.69
N ALA A 69 -0.42 -0.88 5.45
CA ALA A 69 -1.80 -1.01 5.00
C ALA A 69 -2.35 -2.42 5.20
N ASN A 70 -1.55 -3.45 4.88
CA ASN A 70 -1.95 -4.84 5.09
C ASN A 70 -2.12 -5.19 6.57
N ILE A 71 -1.19 -4.77 7.44
CA ILE A 71 -1.29 -5.01 8.89
C ILE A 71 -2.55 -4.37 9.46
N VAL A 72 -2.82 -3.11 9.12
CA VAL A 72 -4.02 -2.39 9.56
C VAL A 72 -5.29 -3.04 9.03
N SER A 73 -5.30 -3.51 7.77
CA SER A 73 -6.46 -4.20 7.18
C SER A 73 -6.81 -5.51 7.90
N LEU A 74 -5.83 -6.14 8.56
CA LEU A 74 -6.01 -7.34 9.40
C LEU A 74 -6.47 -7.00 10.83
N GLY A 75 -6.69 -5.72 11.14
CA GLY A 75 -7.12 -5.22 12.45
C GLY A 75 -5.99 -5.00 13.45
N ALA A 76 -4.74 -5.29 13.08
CA ALA A 76 -3.56 -5.07 13.92
C ALA A 76 -3.11 -3.61 13.91
N ALA A 77 -2.35 -3.20 14.92
CA ALA A 77 -1.70 -1.89 14.94
C ALA A 77 -0.34 -1.94 14.24
N ALA A 78 0.01 -0.88 13.51
CA ALA A 78 1.29 -0.73 12.83
C ALA A 78 2.00 0.56 13.27
N VAL A 79 3.30 0.45 13.56
CA VAL A 79 4.18 1.57 13.89
C VAL A 79 5.21 1.73 12.76
N PRO A 80 5.00 2.66 11.82
CA PRO A 80 5.96 2.92 10.75
C PRO A 80 7.20 3.68 11.24
N VAL A 81 8.38 3.26 10.79
CA VAL A 81 9.64 3.98 11.00
C VAL A 81 10.40 4.04 9.67
N SER A 82 10.70 5.26 9.22
CA SER A 82 11.41 5.49 7.97
C SER A 82 12.02 6.88 7.91
N VAL A 83 12.81 7.12 6.87
CA VAL A 83 13.24 8.46 6.47
C VAL A 83 12.39 8.89 5.28
N ILE A 84 11.75 10.05 5.40
CA ILE A 84 10.87 10.61 4.37
C ILE A 84 11.43 11.96 3.91
N GLY A 85 11.32 12.24 2.60
CA GLY A 85 11.70 13.53 2.05
C GLY A 85 10.77 14.67 2.50
N ALA A 86 11.30 15.88 2.64
CA ALA A 86 10.51 17.09 2.90
C ALA A 86 9.93 17.65 1.59
N ASP A 87 9.09 16.86 0.93
CA ASP A 87 8.47 17.19 -0.35
C ASP A 87 7.01 16.71 -0.41
N LEU A 88 6.32 17.02 -1.51
CA LEU A 88 4.91 16.67 -1.69
C LEU A 88 4.64 15.16 -1.62
N ALA A 89 5.61 14.32 -2.02
CA ALA A 89 5.46 12.88 -1.95
C ALA A 89 5.55 12.41 -0.49
N GLY A 90 6.50 12.98 0.26
CA GLY A 90 6.62 12.76 1.70
C GLY A 90 5.39 13.20 2.48
N ASP A 91 4.87 14.40 2.21
CA ASP A 91 3.63 14.91 2.83
C ASP A 91 2.44 13.99 2.53
N SER A 92 2.35 13.48 1.29
CA SER A 92 1.32 12.53 0.88
C SER A 92 1.43 11.20 1.63
N LEU A 93 2.64 10.67 1.81
CA LEU A 93 2.87 9.44 2.57
C LEU A 93 2.45 9.61 4.05
N VAL A 94 2.89 10.69 4.70
CA VAL A 94 2.53 10.97 6.10
C VAL A 94 1.00 11.12 6.25
N ARG A 95 0.36 11.83 5.32
CA ARG A 95 -1.11 11.96 5.33
C ARG A 95 -1.81 10.60 5.20
N MET A 96 -1.42 9.77 4.24
CA MET A 96 -2.04 8.45 4.03
C MET A 96 -1.81 7.51 5.22
N LEU A 97 -0.64 7.56 5.86
CA LEU A 97 -0.37 6.77 7.08
C LEU A 97 -1.27 7.20 8.24
N ARG A 98 -1.49 8.51 8.42
CA ARG A 98 -2.41 9.05 9.44
C ARG A 98 -3.86 8.69 9.14
N GLU A 99 -4.27 8.73 7.87
CA GLU A 99 -5.62 8.31 7.45
C GLU A 99 -5.87 6.82 7.74
N LEU A 100 -4.83 5.97 7.72
CA LEU A 100 -4.89 4.58 8.17
C LEU A 100 -4.88 4.41 9.70
N GLY A 101 -4.67 5.49 10.47
CA GLY A 101 -4.50 5.43 11.92
C GLY A 101 -3.15 4.85 12.37
N ALA A 102 -2.14 4.83 11.49
CA ALA A 102 -0.78 4.47 11.86
C ALA A 102 -0.10 5.64 12.59
N ASP A 103 0.67 5.32 13.63
CA ASP A 103 1.39 6.33 14.40
C ASP A 103 2.54 6.92 13.59
N THR A 104 2.61 8.24 13.47
CA THR A 104 3.64 8.96 12.69
C THR A 104 4.28 10.09 13.52
N ALA A 105 4.24 9.97 14.84
CA ALA A 105 4.80 10.93 15.79
C ALA A 105 6.31 11.13 15.62
#